data_AF-A0A956QT79-F1
#
_entry.id   AF-A0A956QT79-F1
#
_cell.length_a   1.000
_cell.length_b   1.000
_cell.length_c   1.000
_cell.angle_alpha   90.00
_cell.angle_beta   90.00
_cell.angle_gamma   90.00
#
_symmetry.space_group_name_H-M   'P 1'
#
loop_
_entity.id
_entity.type
_entity.pdbx_description
1 polymer ?
#
loop_
_entity_poly.entity_id
_entity_poly.type
_entity_poly.pdbx_seq_one_letter_code
_entity_poly.pdbx_strand_id
1 'polypeptide(L)'
;MLKSRTARFILALSMIFCLPVAVAADAERPVTSIKLRVSRIDAGAAVPMIDTGAMKQSGSQSVPPEMFRAWLEKSHPQFALKANRLGRDEIVVVKGMWDNSAKTLQKLGIPHRRIGEGDLDDFDLRNTRLVIVDCAGEIDRQACQKLRDFVARGGYLLSTDWALDNFLSATFNEYVAWNKAINSRAVYNATVSDADPVLMSYAVSHAPWKLDRESHLIRVVNRDAVRVLVRSFDLAAEDPDRLGALAVTFPFGRGYVLHMLGHFDNNSGIPFGHKLPDPAPVINISLRQALAANFVVAAMDGTRIRTRHSP
;
A
#
# COMPACT_ATOMS: atom_id res chain seq x y z
N MET A 1 -37.95 -52.60 -23.86
CA MET A 1 -38.85 -51.49 -24.25
C MET A 1 -38.09 -50.20 -24.04
N LEU A 2 -37.65 -49.55 -25.13
CA LEU A 2 -38.08 -48.21 -25.59
C LEU A 2 -37.69 -47.08 -24.61
N LYS A 3 -37.04 -45.98 -25.00
CA LYS A 3 -36.57 -45.49 -26.30
C LYS A 3 -35.71 -44.25 -26.04
N SER A 4 -34.74 -44.02 -26.92
CA SER A 4 -33.97 -42.77 -27.00
C SER A 4 -34.87 -41.58 -27.38
N ARG A 5 -34.46 -40.37 -26.99
CA ARG A 5 -34.89 -39.12 -27.62
C ARG A 5 -33.71 -38.20 -27.84
N THR A 6 -33.27 -38.22 -29.09
CA THR A 6 -32.44 -37.22 -29.78
C THR A 6 -33.19 -35.89 -29.83
N ALA A 7 -32.54 -34.79 -29.47
CA ALA A 7 -33.04 -33.44 -29.74
C ALA A 7 -32.00 -32.68 -30.55
N ARG A 8 -32.37 -32.42 -31.82
CA ARG A 8 -31.71 -31.51 -32.75
C ARG A 8 -31.85 -30.08 -32.22
N PHE A 9 -30.78 -29.29 -32.23
CA PHE A 9 -30.89 -27.84 -32.23
C PHE A 9 -30.21 -27.25 -33.48
N ILE A 10 -30.95 -26.32 -34.05
CA ILE A 10 -30.87 -25.76 -35.40
C ILE A 10 -29.77 -24.68 -35.44
N LEU A 11 -28.95 -24.73 -36.50
CA LEU A 11 -28.08 -23.63 -36.93
C LEU A 11 -28.94 -22.41 -37.30
N ALA A 12 -28.75 -21.28 -36.62
CA ALA A 12 -29.23 -19.98 -37.07
C ALA A 12 -28.02 -19.17 -37.60
N LEU A 13 -27.91 -19.13 -38.92
CA LEU A 13 -27.05 -18.23 -39.67
C LEU A 13 -27.57 -16.79 -39.45
N SER A 14 -26.78 -15.92 -38.81
CA SER A 14 -27.05 -14.48 -38.82
C SER A 14 -26.13 -13.80 -39.84
N MET A 15 -26.76 -13.26 -40.87
CA MET A 15 -26.16 -12.39 -41.88
C MET A 15 -25.59 -11.12 -41.21
N ILE A 16 -24.30 -10.89 -41.41
CA ILE A 16 -23.64 -9.62 -41.08
C ILE A 16 -23.92 -8.66 -42.24
N PHE A 17 -24.79 -7.68 -42.01
CA PHE A 17 -24.92 -6.52 -42.88
C PHE A 17 -23.72 -5.59 -42.65
N CYS A 18 -22.96 -5.36 -43.73
CA CYS A 18 -21.91 -4.37 -43.80
C CYS A 18 -22.55 -2.99 -44.05
N LEU A 19 -22.47 -2.08 -43.08
CA LEU A 19 -22.79 -0.67 -43.24
C LEU A 19 -21.58 0.17 -42.78
N PRO A 20 -21.20 1.22 -43.53
CA PRO A 20 -20.00 1.99 -43.24
C PRO A 20 -20.24 2.93 -42.04
N VAL A 21 -19.39 2.81 -41.02
CA VAL A 21 -19.31 3.80 -39.94
C VAL A 21 -18.53 5.00 -40.46
N ALA A 22 -19.22 6.13 -40.59
CA ALA A 22 -18.61 7.43 -40.83
C ALA A 22 -17.73 7.80 -39.63
N VAL A 23 -16.45 8.06 -39.90
CA VAL A 23 -15.50 8.64 -38.93
C VAL A 23 -15.86 10.12 -38.76
N ALA A 24 -16.51 10.44 -37.64
CA ALA A 24 -16.57 11.81 -37.16
C ALA A 24 -15.27 12.10 -36.39
N ALA A 25 -14.44 12.97 -36.98
CA ALA A 25 -13.29 13.57 -36.30
C ALA A 25 -13.82 14.50 -35.20
N ASP A 26 -13.65 14.10 -33.94
CA ASP A 26 -14.00 14.93 -32.79
C ASP A 26 -12.74 15.63 -32.26
N ALA A 27 -12.90 16.93 -32.05
CA ALA A 27 -11.81 17.89 -31.90
C ALA A 27 -11.05 17.72 -30.57
N GLU A 28 -9.72 17.78 -30.67
CA GLU A 28 -8.81 17.90 -29.52
C GLU A 28 -9.18 19.11 -28.66
N ARG A 29 -9.53 18.85 -27.39
CA ARG A 29 -9.61 19.90 -26.37
C ARG A 29 -8.24 20.05 -25.70
N PRO A 30 -7.70 21.27 -25.56
CA PRO A 30 -6.38 21.47 -24.97
C PRO A 30 -6.40 21.13 -23.48
N VAL A 31 -5.48 20.26 -23.09
CA VAL A 31 -5.13 19.98 -21.70
C VAL A 31 -4.57 21.26 -21.09
N THR A 32 -5.29 21.82 -20.12
CA THR A 32 -4.83 22.96 -19.31
C THR A 32 -3.47 22.62 -18.69
N SER A 33 -2.46 23.41 -19.02
CA SER A 33 -1.09 23.26 -18.53
C SER A 33 -1.02 23.40 -17.01
N ILE A 34 -0.56 22.34 -16.33
CA ILE A 34 -0.19 22.40 -14.92
C ILE A 34 1.10 23.23 -14.83
N LYS A 35 0.99 24.44 -14.27
CA LYS A 35 2.17 25.27 -13.96
C LYS A 35 2.92 24.66 -12.77
N LEU A 36 3.95 23.87 -13.06
CA LEU A 36 4.98 23.49 -12.08
C LEU A 36 5.80 24.73 -11.72
N ARG A 37 5.53 25.31 -10.55
CA ARG A 37 6.36 26.36 -9.97
C ARG A 37 7.55 25.69 -9.27
N VAL A 38 8.65 25.50 -9.99
CA VAL A 38 9.89 24.96 -9.41
C VAL A 38 10.67 26.11 -8.78
N SER A 39 10.52 26.31 -7.47
CA SER A 39 11.47 27.06 -6.67
C SER A 39 12.74 26.22 -6.46
N ARG A 40 13.91 26.88 -6.43
CA ARG A 40 15.22 26.26 -6.20
C ARG A 40 15.15 25.20 -5.10
N ILE A 41 15.55 23.97 -5.44
CA ILE A 41 15.60 22.84 -4.51
C ILE A 41 16.94 22.94 -3.76
N ASP A 42 16.89 23.33 -2.49
CA ASP A 42 18.00 23.11 -1.58
C ASP A 42 18.18 21.60 -1.40
N ALA A 43 19.42 21.13 -1.56
CA ALA A 43 19.79 19.75 -1.33
C ALA A 43 19.60 19.42 0.16
N GLY A 44 18.41 18.92 0.52
CA GLY A 44 18.04 18.60 1.91
C GLY A 44 16.56 18.85 2.24
N ALA A 45 15.81 19.57 1.41
CA ALA A 45 14.38 19.76 1.63
C ALA A 45 13.58 18.53 1.13
N ALA A 46 12.77 17.93 2.02
CA ALA A 46 11.80 16.91 1.64
C ALA A 46 10.91 17.47 0.52
N VAL A 47 10.79 16.73 -0.58
CA VAL A 47 9.96 17.21 -1.69
C VAL A 47 8.49 17.06 -1.28
N PRO A 48 7.69 18.14 -1.41
CA PRO A 48 6.33 18.13 -0.92
C PRO A 48 5.47 17.11 -1.66
N MET A 49 4.46 16.62 -0.95
CA MET A 49 3.35 15.86 -1.51
C MET A 49 2.73 16.61 -2.70
N ILE A 50 2.31 15.87 -3.72
CA ILE A 50 1.66 16.40 -4.92
C ILE A 50 0.16 16.55 -4.65
N ASP A 51 -0.37 17.77 -4.78
CA ASP A 51 -1.81 17.98 -4.79
C ASP A 51 -2.41 17.53 -6.12
N THR A 52 -3.36 16.60 -6.06
CA THR A 52 -4.02 15.98 -7.21
C THR A 52 -5.50 16.33 -7.28
N GLY A 53 -6.04 17.00 -6.26
CA GLY A 53 -7.47 17.29 -6.12
C GLY A 53 -8.35 16.04 -6.02
N ALA A 54 -9.64 16.24 -5.76
CA ALA A 54 -10.60 15.13 -5.66
C ALA A 54 -10.72 14.38 -7.00
N MET A 55 -10.61 13.04 -6.95
CA MET A 55 -10.70 12.18 -8.13
C MET A 55 -12.08 11.54 -8.27
N LYS A 56 -12.52 11.37 -9.53
CA LYS A 56 -13.83 10.77 -9.83
C LYS A 56 -13.82 9.27 -10.05
N GLN A 57 -12.75 8.68 -10.60
CA GLN A 57 -12.72 7.23 -10.92
C GLN A 57 -11.32 6.61 -10.85
N SER A 58 -11.29 5.33 -10.49
CA SER A 58 -10.12 4.46 -10.55
C SER A 58 -10.07 3.70 -11.87
N GLY A 59 -8.92 3.67 -12.53
CA GLY A 59 -8.68 2.82 -13.70
C GLY A 59 -7.50 1.89 -13.46
N SER A 60 -7.68 0.58 -13.65
CA SER A 60 -6.54 -0.34 -13.62
C SER A 60 -5.61 -0.09 -14.79
N GLN A 61 -4.30 -0.15 -14.57
CA GLN A 61 -3.28 0.02 -15.62
C GLN A 61 -2.18 -1.03 -15.47
N SER A 62 -1.46 -1.31 -16.55
CA SER A 62 -0.23 -2.11 -16.47
C SER A 62 0.93 -1.20 -16.09
N VAL A 63 1.54 -1.43 -14.93
CA VAL A 63 2.63 -0.62 -14.38
C VAL A 63 3.89 -1.49 -14.27
N PRO A 64 4.82 -1.40 -15.24
CA PRO A 64 5.97 -2.28 -15.27
C PRO A 64 6.99 -1.92 -14.17
N PRO A 65 7.91 -2.82 -13.79
CA PRO A 65 8.85 -2.62 -12.69
C PRO A 65 9.72 -1.35 -12.83
N GLU A 66 10.01 -0.93 -14.07
CA GLU A 66 10.78 0.28 -14.37
C GLU A 66 10.10 1.53 -13.82
N MET A 67 8.77 1.56 -13.74
CA MET A 67 8.05 2.69 -13.15
C MET A 67 8.23 2.77 -11.63
N PHE A 68 8.35 1.63 -10.96
CA PHE A 68 8.67 1.59 -9.52
C PHE A 68 10.09 2.08 -9.27
N ARG A 69 11.06 1.65 -10.09
CA ARG A 69 12.45 2.14 -10.01
C ARG A 69 12.54 3.62 -10.30
N ALA A 70 11.92 4.09 -11.38
CA ALA A 70 11.90 5.50 -11.74
C ALA A 70 11.24 6.36 -10.65
N TRP A 71 10.18 5.87 -10.02
CA TRP A 71 9.60 6.55 -8.86
C TRP A 71 10.58 6.62 -7.69
N LEU A 72 11.27 5.53 -7.34
CA LEU A 72 12.25 5.49 -6.25
C LEU A 72 13.46 6.41 -6.53
N GLU A 73 14.00 6.39 -7.74
CA GLU A 73 15.11 7.24 -8.18
C GLU A 73 14.74 8.73 -8.13
N LYS A 74 13.51 9.06 -8.51
CA LYS A 74 13.00 10.44 -8.47
C LYS A 74 12.73 10.90 -7.04
N SER A 75 12.13 10.04 -6.22
CA SER A 75 11.68 10.39 -4.87
C SER A 75 12.79 10.35 -3.83
N HIS A 76 13.72 9.40 -3.96
CA HIS A 76 14.82 9.16 -3.02
C HIS A 76 16.12 8.88 -3.76
N PRO A 77 16.66 9.85 -4.52
CA PRO A 77 17.82 9.63 -5.39
C PRO A 77 19.05 9.11 -4.62
N GLN A 78 19.30 9.62 -3.41
CA GLN A 78 20.43 9.17 -2.58
C GLN A 78 20.25 7.74 -2.08
N PHE A 79 19.03 7.34 -1.75
CA PHE A 79 18.72 5.96 -1.37
C PHE A 79 18.83 5.02 -2.58
N ALA A 80 18.28 5.41 -3.73
CA ALA A 80 18.31 4.61 -4.94
C ALA A 80 19.74 4.23 -5.38
N LEU A 81 20.71 5.15 -5.23
CA LEU A 81 22.13 4.91 -5.55
C LEU A 81 22.79 3.82 -4.68
N LYS A 82 22.25 3.55 -3.49
CA LYS A 82 22.80 2.56 -2.53
C LYS A 82 21.86 1.38 -2.26
N ALA A 83 20.63 1.40 -2.75
CA ALA A 83 19.60 0.41 -2.44
C ALA A 83 20.06 -1.04 -2.75
N ASN A 84 20.74 -1.25 -3.86
CA ASN A 84 21.24 -2.57 -4.26
C ASN A 84 22.42 -3.09 -3.41
N ARG A 85 23.01 -2.26 -2.53
CA ARG A 85 24.10 -2.63 -1.62
C ARG A 85 23.61 -3.04 -0.23
N LEU A 86 22.31 -2.91 0.03
CA LEU A 86 21.71 -3.31 1.31
C LEU A 86 21.89 -4.82 1.52
N GLY A 87 22.20 -5.19 2.76
CA GLY A 87 22.17 -6.58 3.19
C GLY A 87 20.76 -7.14 3.12
N ARG A 88 20.59 -8.38 2.64
CA ARG A 88 19.26 -8.98 2.52
C ARG A 88 18.54 -9.08 3.87
N ASP A 89 19.26 -9.18 4.97
CA ASP A 89 18.68 -9.33 6.30
C ASP A 89 18.35 -7.98 6.99
N GLU A 90 18.66 -6.85 6.34
CA GLU A 90 18.26 -5.50 6.82
C GLU A 90 16.74 -5.27 6.67
N ILE A 91 16.11 -5.94 5.71
CA ILE A 91 14.66 -5.94 5.50
C ILE A 91 14.17 -7.38 5.52
N VAL A 92 13.30 -7.70 6.47
CA VAL A 92 12.70 -9.03 6.63
C VAL A 92 11.22 -8.94 6.30
N VAL A 93 10.78 -9.76 5.34
CA VAL A 93 9.36 -9.95 5.00
C VAL A 93 8.89 -11.27 5.59
N VAL A 94 8.01 -11.20 6.57
CA VAL A 94 7.25 -12.35 7.08
C VAL A 94 6.11 -12.59 6.11
N LYS A 95 6.19 -13.70 5.39
CA LYS A 95 5.22 -14.08 4.37
C LYS A 95 3.85 -14.28 5.01
N GLY A 96 2.83 -13.66 4.42
CA GLY A 96 1.44 -13.99 4.67
C GLY A 96 0.80 -14.81 3.55
N MET A 97 -0.50 -15.05 3.69
CA MET A 97 -1.32 -15.81 2.74
C MET A 97 -1.71 -15.01 1.49
N TRP A 98 -2.00 -13.72 1.63
CA TRP A 98 -2.68 -12.91 0.60
C TRP A 98 -1.85 -11.75 0.06
N ASP A 99 -1.01 -11.14 0.90
CA ASP A 99 -0.06 -10.10 0.46
C ASP A 99 1.30 -10.72 0.13
N ASN A 100 2.05 -10.03 -0.74
CA ASN A 100 3.40 -10.38 -1.12
C ASN A 100 4.21 -9.12 -1.38
N SER A 101 4.50 -8.38 -0.31
CA SER A 101 5.27 -7.13 -0.36
C SER A 101 6.65 -7.32 -0.99
N ALA A 102 7.23 -8.52 -0.87
CA ALA A 102 8.46 -8.91 -1.53
C ALA A 102 8.43 -8.67 -3.05
N LYS A 103 7.28 -8.84 -3.73
CA LYS A 103 7.15 -8.50 -5.16
C LYS A 103 7.33 -7.01 -5.42
N THR A 104 6.79 -6.13 -4.56
CA THR A 104 6.96 -4.68 -4.70
C THR A 104 8.40 -4.27 -4.40
N LEU A 105 9.03 -4.84 -3.37
CA LEU A 105 10.46 -4.62 -3.10
C LEU A 105 11.36 -5.06 -4.27
N GLN A 106 11.05 -6.18 -4.94
CA GLN A 106 11.76 -6.62 -6.16
C GLN A 106 11.63 -5.60 -7.30
N LYS A 107 10.41 -5.07 -7.52
CA LYS A 107 10.18 -4.02 -8.54
C LYS A 107 10.96 -2.75 -8.21
N LEU A 108 11.02 -2.37 -6.94
CA LEU A 108 11.81 -1.24 -6.44
C LEU A 108 13.33 -1.49 -6.49
N GLY A 109 13.78 -2.73 -6.69
CA GLY A 109 15.20 -3.09 -6.69
C GLY A 109 15.82 -3.14 -5.29
N ILE A 110 15.01 -3.37 -4.25
CA ILE A 110 15.44 -3.37 -2.84
C ILE A 110 15.68 -4.82 -2.38
N PRO A 111 16.92 -5.18 -2.00
CA PRO A 111 17.23 -6.48 -1.41
C PRO A 111 16.46 -6.72 -0.11
N HIS A 112 16.00 -7.95 0.09
CA HIS A 112 15.31 -8.36 1.32
C HIS A 112 15.43 -9.88 1.52
N ARG A 113 15.12 -10.29 2.74
CA ARG A 113 14.93 -11.65 3.20
C ARG A 113 13.43 -11.91 3.30
N ARG A 114 12.98 -13.02 2.75
CA ARG A 114 11.62 -13.53 2.98
C ARG A 114 11.70 -14.75 3.86
N ILE A 115 10.87 -14.81 4.90
CA ILE A 115 10.75 -15.94 5.83
C ILE A 115 9.29 -16.37 5.96
N GLY A 116 9.04 -17.59 6.41
CA GLY A 116 7.71 -18.05 6.80
C GLY A 116 7.29 -17.50 8.16
N GLU A 117 5.99 -17.61 8.48
CA GLU A 117 5.41 -17.15 9.74
C GLU A 117 6.09 -17.82 10.96
N GLY A 118 6.29 -19.14 10.90
CA GLY A 118 6.95 -19.92 11.95
C GLY A 118 8.47 -19.78 12.04
N ASP A 119 9.12 -19.12 11.07
CA ASP A 119 10.58 -18.94 11.08
C ASP A 119 10.99 -17.70 11.89
N LEU A 120 10.04 -16.83 12.24
CA LEU A 120 10.32 -15.54 12.86
C LEU A 120 10.92 -15.70 14.26
N ASP A 121 10.54 -16.74 14.99
CA ASP A 121 11.03 -17.02 16.35
C ASP A 121 12.53 -17.31 16.40
N ASP A 122 13.05 -18.00 15.39
CA ASP A 122 14.48 -18.35 15.30
C ASP A 122 15.29 -17.30 14.52
N PHE A 123 14.64 -16.43 13.74
CA PHE A 123 15.33 -15.46 12.91
C PHE A 123 16.03 -14.35 13.73
N ASP A 124 17.31 -14.10 13.50
CA ASP A 124 18.04 -13.05 14.21
C ASP A 124 17.77 -11.65 13.66
N LEU A 125 17.03 -10.84 14.43
CA LEU A 125 16.67 -9.46 14.06
C LEU A 125 17.75 -8.41 14.40
N ARG A 126 18.94 -8.78 14.89
CA ARG A 126 19.98 -7.81 15.32
C ARG A 126 20.44 -6.87 14.19
N ASN A 127 20.50 -7.36 12.95
CA ASN A 127 20.89 -6.58 11.78
C ASN A 127 19.70 -6.09 10.97
N THR A 128 18.48 -6.38 11.41
CA THR A 128 17.25 -5.97 10.73
C THR A 128 16.91 -4.54 11.13
N ARG A 129 16.51 -3.73 10.15
CA ARG A 129 16.01 -2.35 10.37
C ARG A 129 14.50 -2.26 10.14
N LEU A 130 13.98 -3.09 9.25
CA LEU A 130 12.56 -3.16 8.91
C LEU A 130 12.06 -4.61 8.92
N VAL A 131 10.94 -4.83 9.59
CA VAL A 131 10.13 -6.04 9.41
C VAL A 131 8.82 -5.66 8.71
N ILE A 132 8.44 -6.42 7.69
CA ILE A 132 7.14 -6.35 7.03
C ILE A 132 6.36 -7.63 7.36
N VAL A 133 5.17 -7.51 7.92
CA VAL A 133 4.24 -8.62 8.19
C VAL A 133 3.10 -8.55 7.18
N ASP A 134 3.18 -9.42 6.16
CA ASP A 134 2.18 -9.51 5.10
C ASP A 134 0.88 -10.18 5.61
N CYS A 135 -0.27 -9.68 5.16
CA CYS A 135 -1.59 -10.29 5.40
C CYS A 135 -1.67 -11.76 4.92
N ALA A 136 -2.30 -12.71 5.60
CA ALA A 136 -3.05 -12.63 6.87
C ALA A 136 -2.39 -13.45 8.01
N GLY A 137 -1.10 -13.76 7.91
CA GLY A 137 -0.46 -14.80 8.71
C GLY A 137 -0.72 -14.76 10.21
N GLU A 138 -0.74 -15.93 10.85
CA GLU A 138 -0.83 -16.04 12.30
C GLU A 138 0.56 -15.91 12.91
N ILE A 139 0.75 -14.90 13.75
CA ILE A 139 1.99 -14.68 14.47
C ILE A 139 1.75 -15.14 15.90
N ASP A 140 2.50 -16.14 16.34
CA ASP A 140 2.36 -16.64 17.71
C ASP A 140 2.79 -15.59 18.75
N ARG A 141 2.53 -15.89 20.02
CA ARG A 141 2.79 -14.97 21.13
C ARG A 141 4.27 -14.63 21.30
N GLN A 142 5.17 -15.58 21.06
CA GLN A 142 6.61 -15.38 21.22
C GLN A 142 7.12 -14.44 20.12
N ALA A 143 6.71 -14.69 18.88
CA ALA A 143 7.00 -13.85 17.74
C ALA A 143 6.42 -12.43 17.92
N CYS A 144 5.20 -12.30 18.46
CA CYS A 144 4.60 -11.02 18.82
C CYS A 144 5.48 -10.23 19.80
N GLN A 145 5.93 -10.87 20.89
CA GLN A 145 6.82 -10.22 21.87
C GLN A 145 8.16 -9.84 21.24
N LYS A 146 8.72 -10.71 20.40
CA LYS A 146 9.98 -10.45 19.68
C LYS A 146 9.89 -9.23 18.76
N LEU A 147 8.78 -9.10 18.02
CA LEU A 147 8.52 -7.92 17.17
C LEU A 147 8.29 -6.67 18.00
N ARG A 148 7.56 -6.76 19.11
CA ARG A 148 7.38 -5.64 20.05
C ARG A 148 8.73 -5.13 20.56
N ASP A 149 9.60 -6.04 21.00
CA ASP A 149 10.95 -5.69 21.48
C ASP A 149 11.85 -5.12 20.37
N PHE A 150 11.74 -5.66 19.16
CA PHE A 150 12.43 -5.14 17.99
C PHE A 150 12.05 -3.68 17.70
N VAL A 151 10.75 -3.36 17.66
CA VAL A 151 10.29 -1.98 17.46
C VAL A 151 10.71 -1.10 18.63
N ALA A 152 10.56 -1.56 19.87
CA ALA A 152 10.98 -0.81 21.06
C ALA A 152 12.44 -0.35 21.00
N ARG A 153 13.33 -1.18 20.41
CA ARG A 153 14.75 -0.88 20.26
C ARG A 153 15.09 0.07 19.11
N GLY A 154 14.14 0.40 18.23
CA GLY A 154 14.36 1.30 17.09
C GLY A 154 14.01 0.70 15.74
N GLY A 155 13.52 -0.54 15.69
CA GLY A 155 13.07 -1.19 14.47
C GLY A 155 11.81 -0.53 13.89
N TYR A 156 11.66 -0.63 12.57
CA TYR A 156 10.46 -0.21 11.86
C TYR A 156 9.63 -1.43 11.54
N LEU A 157 8.32 -1.33 11.73
CA LEU A 157 7.39 -2.43 11.46
C LEU A 157 6.29 -1.95 10.51
N LEU A 158 6.15 -2.64 9.38
CA LEU A 158 5.04 -2.48 8.44
C LEU A 158 4.12 -3.69 8.59
N SER A 159 2.80 -3.48 8.67
CA SER A 159 1.83 -4.58 8.55
C SER A 159 0.68 -4.23 7.61
N THR A 160 0.10 -5.24 6.97
CA THR A 160 -0.97 -5.06 5.98
C THR A 160 -2.25 -5.82 6.34
N ASP A 161 -3.39 -5.17 6.08
CA ASP A 161 -4.74 -5.73 6.12
C ASP A 161 -5.06 -6.63 7.33
N TRP A 162 -5.36 -7.92 7.13
CA TRP A 162 -5.81 -8.82 8.21
C TRP A 162 -4.77 -9.07 9.30
N ALA A 163 -3.50 -8.69 9.07
CA ALA A 163 -2.51 -8.62 10.14
C ALA A 163 -2.97 -7.68 11.28
N LEU A 164 -3.97 -6.82 11.06
CA LEU A 164 -4.62 -6.05 12.11
C LEU A 164 -5.18 -6.92 13.23
N ASP A 165 -5.96 -7.95 12.92
CA ASP A 165 -6.56 -8.81 13.95
C ASP A 165 -5.59 -9.91 14.38
N ASN A 166 -4.94 -10.55 13.40
CA ASN A 166 -4.13 -11.75 13.61
C ASN A 166 -2.78 -11.48 14.30
N PHE A 167 -2.37 -10.21 14.39
CA PHE A 167 -1.08 -9.83 14.95
C PHE A 167 -1.11 -8.50 15.68
N LEU A 168 -1.53 -7.42 15.01
CA LEU A 168 -1.35 -6.06 15.50
C LEU A 168 -2.20 -5.77 16.74
N SER A 169 -3.45 -6.25 16.74
CA SER A 169 -4.39 -6.13 17.87
C SER A 169 -3.94 -6.92 19.09
N ALA A 170 -3.11 -7.96 18.93
CA ALA A 170 -2.53 -8.70 20.05
C ALA A 170 -1.21 -8.05 20.54
N THR A 171 -0.44 -7.46 19.63
CA THR A 171 0.93 -6.97 19.90
C THR A 171 0.99 -5.51 20.35
N PHE A 172 0.12 -4.65 19.81
CA PHE A 172 0.04 -3.21 20.07
C PHE A 172 -1.39 -2.79 20.42
N ASN A 173 -2.04 -3.59 21.28
CA ASN A 173 -3.44 -3.48 21.65
C ASN A 173 -3.81 -2.12 22.29
N GLU A 174 -2.83 -1.42 22.83
CA GLU A 174 -2.99 -0.10 23.43
C GLU A 174 -3.03 1.02 22.38
N TYR A 175 -2.64 0.76 21.13
CA TYR A 175 -2.61 1.74 20.04
C TYR A 175 -3.78 1.58 19.08
N VAL A 176 -3.98 0.37 18.56
CA VAL A 176 -4.97 0.07 17.53
C VAL A 176 -5.58 -1.31 17.73
N ALA A 177 -6.79 -1.50 17.21
CA ALA A 177 -7.46 -2.79 17.21
C ALA A 177 -8.36 -2.93 15.97
N TRP A 178 -8.78 -4.16 15.65
CA TRP A 178 -9.90 -4.35 14.72
C TRP A 178 -11.22 -3.98 15.39
N ASN A 179 -12.01 -3.12 14.75
CA ASN A 179 -13.33 -2.71 15.26
C ASN A 179 -14.47 -3.72 14.99
N LYS A 180 -14.13 -4.90 14.47
CA LYS A 180 -15.06 -5.99 14.07
C LYS A 180 -15.91 -5.69 12.82
N ALA A 181 -15.66 -4.59 12.13
CA ALA A 181 -16.25 -4.30 10.82
C ALA A 181 -15.26 -4.53 9.67
N ILE A 182 -15.83 -4.70 8.49
CA ILE A 182 -15.10 -4.92 7.24
C ILE A 182 -15.61 -3.99 6.16
N ASN A 183 -14.79 -3.73 5.14
CA ASN A 183 -15.20 -2.93 4.00
C ASN A 183 -16.01 -3.75 2.97
N SER A 184 -16.89 -3.09 2.23
CA SER A 184 -17.76 -3.74 1.23
C SER A 184 -17.26 -3.65 -0.22
N ARG A 185 -16.48 -2.62 -0.57
CA ARG A 185 -16.05 -2.29 -1.94
C ARG A 185 -14.58 -2.64 -2.15
N ALA A 186 -14.20 -3.04 -3.36
CA ALA A 186 -12.80 -3.35 -3.64
C ALA A 186 -11.88 -2.11 -3.68
N VAL A 187 -12.41 -0.91 -3.95
CA VAL A 187 -11.63 0.32 -4.14
C VAL A 187 -12.37 1.51 -3.53
N TYR A 188 -11.66 2.36 -2.80
CA TYR A 188 -12.14 3.60 -2.19
C TYR A 188 -11.37 4.81 -2.68
N ASN A 189 -11.93 6.00 -2.56
CA ASN A 189 -11.19 7.24 -2.75
C ASN A 189 -10.42 7.57 -1.46
N ALA A 190 -9.10 7.61 -1.55
CA ALA A 190 -8.21 8.01 -0.47
C ALA A 190 -7.93 9.51 -0.50
N THR A 191 -7.77 10.07 0.69
CA THR A 191 -7.39 11.45 0.96
C THR A 191 -6.35 11.44 2.08
N VAL A 192 -5.21 12.06 1.84
CA VAL A 192 -4.19 12.28 2.88
C VAL A 192 -4.77 13.25 3.91
N SER A 193 -4.90 12.80 5.16
CA SER A 193 -5.45 13.60 6.27
C SER A 193 -4.37 14.17 7.18
N ASP A 194 -3.19 13.55 7.22
CA ASP A 194 -2.05 14.02 8.00
C ASP A 194 -0.77 13.82 7.17
N ALA A 195 -0.33 14.89 6.51
CA ALA A 195 0.76 14.87 5.54
C ALA A 195 2.13 14.89 6.25
N ASP A 196 2.54 13.73 6.78
CA ASP A 196 3.91 13.57 7.27
C ASP A 196 4.93 13.81 6.13
N PRO A 197 5.90 14.74 6.31
CA PRO A 197 6.81 15.13 5.23
C PRO A 197 7.75 13.99 4.78
N VAL A 198 8.03 13.02 5.64
CA VAL A 198 8.84 11.85 5.30
C VAL A 198 7.97 10.83 4.55
N LEU A 199 6.81 10.50 5.11
CA LEU A 199 5.95 9.44 4.58
C LEU A 199 5.15 9.85 3.33
N MET A 200 4.96 11.16 3.11
CA MET A 200 4.24 11.69 1.94
C MET A 200 5.14 12.36 0.91
N SER A 201 6.47 12.22 1.04
CA SER A 201 7.42 12.68 0.03
C SER A 201 7.10 12.07 -1.33
N TYR A 202 6.89 12.92 -2.35
CA TYR A 202 6.47 12.51 -3.70
C TYR A 202 5.23 11.59 -3.78
N ALA A 203 4.44 11.53 -2.71
CA ALA A 203 3.13 10.90 -2.74
C ALA A 203 2.09 11.89 -3.31
N VAL A 204 0.84 11.43 -3.44
CA VAL A 204 -0.27 12.27 -3.88
C VAL A 204 -1.28 12.48 -2.75
N SER A 205 -1.90 13.65 -2.74
CA SER A 205 -2.96 14.00 -1.76
C SER A 205 -4.22 13.15 -1.88
N HIS A 206 -4.59 12.75 -3.11
CA HIS A 206 -5.78 11.98 -3.41
C HIS A 206 -5.48 10.91 -4.47
N ALA A 207 -6.00 9.70 -4.26
CA ALA A 207 -5.90 8.60 -5.21
C ALA A 207 -6.98 7.54 -4.96
N PRO A 208 -7.29 6.69 -5.94
CA PRO A 208 -7.89 5.40 -5.68
C PRO A 208 -7.06 4.58 -4.68
N TRP A 209 -7.75 3.82 -3.85
CA TRP A 209 -7.13 2.92 -2.89
C TRP A 209 -7.80 1.54 -2.94
N LYS A 210 -7.11 0.58 -3.56
CA LYS A 210 -7.44 -0.83 -3.57
C LYS A 210 -7.37 -1.45 -2.17
N LEU A 211 -8.43 -2.13 -1.76
CA LEU A 211 -8.48 -2.98 -0.57
C LEU A 211 -8.62 -4.46 -0.97
N ASP A 212 -9.60 -4.76 -1.83
CA ASP A 212 -10.42 -6.01 -1.81
C ASP A 212 -11.65 -5.84 -0.94
N ARG A 213 -12.52 -6.84 -0.90
CA ARG A 213 -13.60 -6.89 0.09
C ARG A 213 -13.04 -7.51 1.36
N GLU A 214 -13.69 -7.24 2.49
CA GLU A 214 -13.40 -7.92 3.75
C GLU A 214 -12.10 -7.52 4.47
N SER A 215 -11.46 -6.41 4.10
CA SER A 215 -10.36 -5.82 4.90
C SER A 215 -10.84 -5.36 6.28
N HIS A 216 -10.03 -5.60 7.30
CA HIS A 216 -10.38 -5.33 8.71
C HIS A 216 -10.25 -3.84 9.05
N LEU A 217 -11.34 -3.21 9.52
CA LEU A 217 -11.35 -1.77 9.78
C LEU A 217 -10.69 -1.39 11.13
N ILE A 218 -9.91 -0.32 11.12
CA ILE A 218 -9.10 0.12 12.26
C ILE A 218 -9.95 0.88 13.29
N ARG A 219 -9.91 0.41 14.54
CA ARG A 219 -10.13 1.22 15.74
C ARG A 219 -8.82 1.85 16.19
N VAL A 220 -8.82 3.16 16.39
CA VAL A 220 -7.73 3.86 17.10
C VAL A 220 -8.03 3.88 18.59
N VAL A 221 -7.19 3.19 19.38
CA VAL A 221 -7.31 3.09 20.84
C VAL A 221 -6.60 4.28 21.50
N ASN A 222 -5.33 4.53 21.15
CA ASN A 222 -4.57 5.68 21.66
C ASN A 222 -4.56 6.83 20.65
N ARG A 223 -5.48 7.77 20.82
CA ARG A 223 -5.63 8.94 19.92
C ARG A 223 -4.49 9.94 20.02
N ASP A 224 -3.75 9.95 21.13
CA ASP A 224 -2.64 10.87 21.38
C ASP A 224 -1.35 10.42 20.68
N ALA A 225 -1.18 9.10 20.50
CA ALA A 225 -0.02 8.55 19.81
C ALA A 225 -0.28 8.26 18.33
N VAL A 226 -1.46 7.74 18.00
CA VAL A 226 -1.77 7.27 16.64
C VAL A 226 -2.14 8.43 15.71
N ARG A 227 -1.46 8.46 14.57
CA ARG A 227 -1.73 9.37 13.46
C ARG A 227 -2.44 8.62 12.36
N VAL A 228 -3.55 9.16 11.88
CA VAL A 228 -4.24 8.65 10.70
C VAL A 228 -3.72 9.43 9.50
N LEU A 229 -2.90 8.77 8.68
CA LEU A 229 -2.20 9.39 7.57
C LEU A 229 -3.10 9.58 6.36
N VAL A 230 -3.89 8.54 6.07
CA VAL A 230 -4.77 8.48 4.89
C VAL A 230 -6.15 7.99 5.32
N ARG A 231 -7.19 8.62 4.79
CA ARG A 231 -8.60 8.31 5.07
C ARG A 231 -9.42 8.19 3.80
N SER A 232 -10.59 7.58 3.91
CA SER A 232 -11.63 7.64 2.89
C SER A 232 -12.97 8.03 3.52
N PHE A 233 -13.61 9.06 2.97
CA PHE A 233 -14.96 9.46 3.38
C PHE A 233 -16.00 8.39 3.04
N ASP A 234 -15.83 7.70 1.90
CA ASP A 234 -16.69 6.59 1.51
C ASP A 234 -16.58 5.42 2.49
N LEU A 235 -15.35 5.09 2.95
CA LEU A 235 -15.13 4.05 3.95
C LEU A 235 -15.68 4.47 5.32
N ALA A 236 -15.54 5.74 5.68
CA ALA A 236 -16.06 6.28 6.93
C ALA A 236 -17.59 6.16 7.06
N ALA A 237 -18.32 6.04 5.94
CA ALA A 237 -19.77 5.87 5.94
C ALA A 237 -20.21 4.46 6.37
N GLU A 238 -19.37 3.45 6.21
CA GLU A 238 -19.64 2.06 6.65
C GLU A 238 -18.78 1.63 7.86
N ASP A 239 -17.79 2.44 8.24
CA ASP A 239 -16.99 2.26 9.45
C ASP A 239 -17.78 2.62 10.72
N PRO A 240 -17.98 1.70 11.68
CA PRO A 240 -18.65 2.00 12.96
C PRO A 240 -18.02 3.15 13.74
N ASP A 241 -16.70 3.30 13.65
CA ASP A 241 -15.96 4.36 14.35
C ASP A 241 -15.92 5.67 13.54
N ARG A 242 -16.50 5.68 12.33
CA ARG A 242 -16.53 6.80 11.35
C ARG A 242 -15.15 7.39 11.07
N LEU A 243 -14.11 6.57 11.21
CA LEU A 243 -12.74 6.99 11.01
C LEU A 243 -12.38 6.93 9.53
N GLY A 244 -12.79 5.87 8.84
CA GLY A 244 -12.42 5.60 7.44
C GLY A 244 -10.90 5.55 7.26
N ALA A 245 -10.16 5.11 8.28
CA ALA A 245 -8.70 5.05 8.21
C ALA A 245 -8.24 4.01 7.19
N LEU A 246 -7.34 4.42 6.31
CA LEU A 246 -6.70 3.56 5.31
C LEU A 246 -5.25 3.26 5.67
N ALA A 247 -4.57 4.20 6.35
CA ALA A 247 -3.24 3.98 6.90
C ALA A 247 -3.04 4.77 8.19
N VAL A 248 -2.39 4.13 9.16
CA VAL A 248 -2.06 4.71 10.46
C VAL A 248 -0.60 4.47 10.81
N THR A 249 -0.01 5.42 11.54
CA THR A 249 1.33 5.25 12.10
C THR A 249 1.37 5.68 13.56
N PHE A 250 2.24 5.05 14.33
CA PHE A 250 2.51 5.43 15.71
C PHE A 250 3.93 5.05 16.12
N PRO A 251 4.54 5.81 17.05
CA PRO A 251 5.81 5.43 17.65
C PRO A 251 5.61 4.29 18.67
N PHE A 252 6.62 3.44 18.83
CA PHE A 252 6.69 2.49 19.95
C PHE A 252 8.13 2.33 20.41
N GLY A 253 8.42 2.72 21.66
CA GLY A 253 9.79 2.86 22.16
C GLY A 253 10.58 3.83 21.28
N ARG A 254 11.66 3.35 20.64
CA ARG A 254 12.48 4.14 19.70
C ARG A 254 12.11 3.92 18.23
N GLY A 255 11.22 2.98 17.93
CA GLY A 255 10.82 2.60 16.58
C GLY A 255 9.46 3.12 16.18
N TYR A 256 9.00 2.67 15.01
CA TYR A 256 7.73 3.09 14.43
C TYR A 256 6.97 1.92 13.85
N VAL A 257 5.66 1.99 13.94
CA VAL A 257 4.74 1.05 13.30
C VAL A 257 3.94 1.81 12.23
N LEU A 258 3.84 1.23 11.04
CA LEU A 258 2.91 1.63 9.98
C LEU A 258 1.99 0.45 9.71
N HIS A 259 0.69 0.68 9.80
CA HIS A 259 -0.32 -0.29 9.38
C HIS A 259 -1.18 0.31 8.27
N MET A 260 -1.46 -0.49 7.24
CA MET A 260 -2.34 -0.08 6.14
C MET A 260 -3.39 -1.13 5.83
N LEU A 261 -4.60 -0.67 5.49
CA LEU A 261 -5.63 -1.52 4.91
C LEU A 261 -5.29 -1.76 3.44
N GLY A 262 -5.45 -2.99 2.99
CA GLY A 262 -5.06 -3.44 1.66
C GLY A 262 -3.56 -3.78 1.57
N HIS A 263 -3.19 -4.32 0.42
CA HIS A 263 -1.88 -4.95 0.22
C HIS A 263 -0.82 -3.95 -0.26
N PHE A 264 0.45 -4.21 0.09
CA PHE A 264 1.58 -3.48 -0.47
C PHE A 264 1.91 -3.95 -1.91
N ASP A 265 1.59 -5.19 -2.25
CA ASP A 265 1.67 -5.68 -3.61
C ASP A 265 0.58 -5.09 -4.55
N ASN A 266 0.55 -5.51 -5.81
CA ASN A 266 -0.44 -4.99 -6.75
C ASN A 266 -1.84 -5.57 -6.51
N ASN A 267 -1.92 -6.76 -5.92
CA ASN A 267 -3.15 -7.49 -5.62
C ASN A 267 -4.21 -7.43 -6.74
N SER A 268 -3.81 -7.84 -7.95
CA SER A 268 -4.58 -7.59 -9.18
C SER A 268 -5.46 -8.76 -9.63
N GLY A 269 -5.60 -9.81 -8.82
CA GLY A 269 -6.37 -11.02 -9.12
C GLY A 269 -5.83 -11.87 -10.28
N ILE A 270 -4.79 -11.40 -10.97
CA ILE A 270 -4.13 -12.08 -12.09
C ILE A 270 -2.73 -12.51 -11.62
N PRO A 271 -2.43 -13.82 -11.56
CA PRO A 271 -1.15 -14.31 -11.05
C PRO A 271 0.07 -13.81 -11.85
N PHE A 272 -0.13 -13.54 -13.14
CA PHE A 272 0.90 -13.10 -14.08
C PHE A 272 0.51 -11.74 -14.67
N GLY A 273 1.28 -10.70 -14.34
CA GLY A 273 1.13 -9.39 -14.96
C GLY A 273 1.54 -8.22 -14.06
N HIS A 274 1.67 -7.06 -14.69
CA HIS A 274 2.02 -5.80 -14.06
C HIS A 274 0.80 -4.93 -13.76
N LYS A 275 -0.41 -5.52 -13.82
CA LYS A 275 -1.65 -4.81 -13.57
C LYS A 275 -1.67 -4.26 -12.14
N LEU A 276 -1.91 -2.97 -12.01
CA LEU A 276 -2.14 -2.24 -10.78
C LEU A 276 -3.57 -1.70 -10.84
N PRO A 277 -4.45 -2.03 -9.88
CA PRO A 277 -5.86 -1.67 -9.94
C PRO A 277 -6.13 -0.20 -9.58
N ASP A 278 -5.18 0.46 -8.93
CA ASP A 278 -5.32 1.77 -8.32
C ASP A 278 -4.07 2.66 -8.49
N PRO A 279 -3.50 2.79 -9.72
CA PRO A 279 -2.42 3.74 -9.95
C PRO A 279 -2.87 5.15 -9.54
N ALA A 280 -2.02 5.83 -8.77
CA ALA A 280 -2.21 7.24 -8.48
C ALA A 280 -1.91 8.05 -9.75
N PRO A 281 -2.65 9.16 -9.97
CA PRO A 281 -2.34 10.05 -11.06
C PRO A 281 -0.91 10.58 -10.88
N VAL A 282 -0.24 10.86 -12.00
CA VAL A 282 1.09 11.51 -12.10
C VAL A 282 2.31 10.79 -11.52
N ILE A 283 2.17 9.84 -10.59
CA ILE A 283 3.29 9.08 -10.02
C ILE A 283 3.41 7.65 -10.54
N ASN A 284 2.40 7.17 -11.28
CA ASN A 284 2.35 5.87 -11.98
C ASN A 284 2.44 4.61 -11.10
N ILE A 285 2.70 4.73 -9.80
CA ILE A 285 2.45 3.70 -8.78
C ILE A 285 1.22 4.09 -7.94
N SER A 286 0.75 3.24 -7.01
CA SER A 286 -0.37 3.61 -6.14
C SER A 286 0.06 4.48 -4.96
N LEU A 287 -0.88 5.20 -4.34
CA LEU A 287 -0.63 5.94 -3.10
C LEU A 287 -0.19 5.01 -1.95
N ARG A 288 -0.76 3.80 -1.86
CA ARG A 288 -0.30 2.76 -0.90
C ARG A 288 1.16 2.42 -1.09
N GLN A 289 1.54 2.17 -2.34
CA GLN A 289 2.89 1.74 -2.67
C GLN A 289 3.90 2.86 -2.42
N ALA A 290 3.56 4.10 -2.76
CA ALA A 290 4.38 5.27 -2.44
C ALA A 290 4.58 5.42 -0.92
N LEU A 291 3.49 5.33 -0.14
CA LEU A 291 3.53 5.44 1.32
C LEU A 291 4.39 4.35 1.97
N ALA A 292 4.16 3.07 1.62
CA ALA A 292 4.96 1.98 2.15
C ALA A 292 6.43 2.06 1.71
N ALA A 293 6.71 2.44 0.46
CA ALA A 293 8.09 2.62 0.00
C ALA A 293 8.79 3.78 0.74
N ASN A 294 8.11 4.88 1.02
CA ASN A 294 8.64 5.96 1.86
C ASN A 294 8.97 5.47 3.28
N PHE A 295 8.12 4.62 3.86
CA PHE A 295 8.38 4.00 5.16
C PHE A 295 9.58 3.05 5.13
N VAL A 296 9.76 2.28 4.03
CA VAL A 296 10.93 1.44 3.81
C VAL A 296 12.21 2.28 3.78
N VAL A 297 12.21 3.37 3.01
CA VAL A 297 13.37 4.27 2.93
C VAL A 297 13.67 4.92 4.29
N ALA A 298 12.64 5.38 5.00
CA ALA A 298 12.78 5.95 6.34
C ALA A 298 13.43 4.97 7.33
N ALA A 299 13.02 3.69 7.28
CA ALA A 299 13.62 2.64 8.11
C ALA A 299 15.10 2.42 7.78
N MET A 300 15.45 2.41 6.49
CA MET A 300 16.84 2.18 6.07
C MET A 300 17.75 3.36 6.41
N ASP A 301 17.25 4.59 6.28
CA ASP A 301 18.02 5.81 6.61
C ASP A 301 17.98 6.16 8.11
N GLY A 302 17.14 5.49 8.90
CA GLY A 302 16.94 5.81 10.32
C GLY A 302 16.20 7.14 10.53
N THR A 303 15.45 7.58 9.53
CA THR A 303 14.76 8.88 9.52
C THR A 303 13.55 8.87 10.44
N ARG A 304 13.54 9.74 11.44
CA ARG A 304 12.42 9.86 12.38
C ARG A 304 11.14 10.30 11.66
N ILE A 305 10.06 9.59 11.93
CA ILE A 305 8.71 9.96 11.49
C ILE A 305 8.10 10.90 12.53
N ARG A 306 7.34 11.92 12.10
CA ARG A 306 6.76 12.88 13.02
C ARG A 306 5.80 12.16 13.97
N THR A 307 5.87 12.50 15.26
CA THR A 307 4.86 12.08 16.25
C THR A 307 3.88 13.22 16.49
N ARG A 308 2.67 12.97 17.00
CA ARG A 308 1.71 14.06 17.30
C ARG A 308 2.28 15.14 18.24
N HIS A 309 3.29 14.79 19.03
CA HIS A 309 3.94 15.68 20.00
C HIS A 309 5.26 16.26 19.50
N SER A 310 5.65 15.99 18.24
CA SER A 310 6.84 16.61 17.64
C SER A 310 6.46 18.00 17.11
N PRO A 311 7.14 19.08 17.56
CA PRO A 311 6.93 20.43 17.02
C PRO A 311 7.07 20.43 15.49
#